data_AF-W1NCI4-F1
#
_entry.id   AF-W1NCI4-F1
#
_cell.length_a   1.000
_cell.length_b   1.000
_cell.length_c   1.000
_cell.angle_alpha   90.00
_cell.angle_beta   90.00
_cell.angle_gamma   90.00
#
_symmetry.space_group_name_H-M   'P 1'
#
loop_
_entity.id
_entity.type
_entity.pdbx_description
1 polymer ?
#
loop_
_entity_poly.entity_id
_entity_poly.type
_entity_poly.pdbx_seq_one_letter_code
_entity_poly.pdbx_strand_id
1 'polypeptide(L)'
;MTEINTSQDGLVGNTVYIGLYDKLEEAAQSEEAADAVIHRTLEEHAAELPRESEDLEEDVSIWSLQWIMETLQGDFNPNMTVGQIAANAALGMIPVVDQLLDVRDVVANCKELRQDTSNQAAWLALMLTLVGLIPILGSAVKGVLKIAFLYVRHGTGIGQAIGRAVPAIASFIHADKVQRLVGRIDLAGILNRAANSIDEVKQMLSVDVLMRQLTSALEEIEKVRSRFSWLLTAAMANWLDEALDVVRRIQGQARPQMESAMGPLDDMLDNIQASLRHEADRMHPNFNAHAGTRAVHPLDHTLNTPDPAIIRRMTNAQKGLFGEIISDRHMADRGFTNLLPEDRQVRSLADRPRGRGIDGVYQNTNPPPPYVVTETKFRTTGPDGKSRYIDGDGTVSDRLLPMTKGSGKQMSDEWVRARLPDALDRGMGDEVALSGYEKWLMMVDESGQVIGISKLDDAANSIGSIPIL
;
A
#
# COMPACT_ATOMS: atom_id res chain seq x y z
N MET A 1 -0.87 9.29 14.46
CA MET A 1 0.11 10.39 14.43
C MET A 1 1.48 9.78 14.66
N THR A 2 2.18 9.44 13.59
CA THR A 2 3.56 8.97 13.67
C THR A 2 4.43 10.16 13.29
N GLU A 3 5.39 10.48 14.15
CA GLU A 3 6.37 11.55 13.98
C GLU A 3 7.04 11.40 12.61
N ILE A 4 6.78 12.36 11.73
CA ILE A 4 7.61 12.62 10.56
C ILE A 4 8.95 13.03 11.13
N ASN A 5 10.00 12.32 10.73
CA ASN A 5 11.38 12.56 11.10
C ASN A 5 11.70 14.06 10.95
N THR A 6 11.79 14.78 12.07
CA THR A 6 12.12 16.21 12.12
C THR A 6 13.63 16.39 11.98
N SER A 7 14.19 16.01 10.84
CA SER A 7 15.34 16.76 10.33
C SER A 7 14.78 18.07 9.74
N GLN A 8 15.51 19.17 9.88
CA GLN A 8 15.12 20.46 9.29
C GLN A 8 14.93 20.38 7.77
N ASP A 9 15.46 19.32 7.14
CA ASP A 9 15.50 19.13 5.70
C ASP A 9 14.16 18.84 5.01
N GLY A 10 13.09 18.51 5.76
CA GLY A 10 11.78 18.14 5.20
C GLY A 10 10.63 19.12 5.44
N LEU A 11 10.85 20.22 6.17
CA LEU A 11 9.76 21.03 6.72
C LEU A 11 9.00 21.83 5.66
N VAL A 12 9.71 22.56 4.79
CA VAL A 12 9.12 23.30 3.66
C VAL A 12 8.31 22.37 2.77
N GLY A 13 8.77 21.15 2.65
CA GLY A 13 8.16 20.18 1.80
C GLY A 13 6.86 19.59 2.27
N ASN A 14 6.87 19.16 3.52
CA ASN A 14 5.65 18.76 4.19
C ASN A 14 4.63 19.92 4.17
N THR A 15 5.10 21.17 4.32
CA THR A 15 4.26 22.36 4.22
C THR A 15 3.61 22.51 2.85
N VAL A 16 4.36 22.43 1.74
CA VAL A 16 3.77 22.50 0.39
C VAL A 16 2.88 21.29 0.09
N TYR A 17 3.26 20.09 0.51
CA TYR A 17 2.42 18.88 0.40
C TYR A 17 1.06 19.08 1.06
N ILE A 18 1.07 19.53 2.33
CA ILE A 18 -0.13 19.79 3.11
C ILE A 18 -0.94 20.89 2.44
N GLY A 19 -0.31 21.99 2.02
CA GLY A 19 -1.01 23.10 1.35
C GLY A 19 -1.68 22.70 0.04
N LEU A 20 -0.96 21.98 -0.84
CA LEU A 20 -1.52 21.45 -2.09
C LEU A 20 -2.65 20.46 -1.82
N TYR A 21 -2.50 19.58 -0.84
CA TYR A 21 -3.55 18.63 -0.48
C TYR A 21 -4.75 19.35 0.15
N ASP A 22 -4.56 20.34 1.02
CA ASP A 22 -5.63 21.13 1.66
C ASP A 22 -6.38 22.04 0.71
N LYS A 23 -5.70 22.54 -0.31
CA LYS A 23 -6.25 23.37 -1.38
C LYS A 23 -6.40 22.60 -2.69
N LEU A 24 -6.59 21.29 -2.62
CA LEU A 24 -6.63 20.40 -3.80
C LEU A 24 -7.65 20.88 -4.87
N GLU A 25 -8.82 21.36 -4.45
CA GLU A 25 -9.86 21.88 -5.36
C GLU A 25 -9.44 23.14 -6.11
N GLU A 26 -8.61 23.99 -5.50
CA GLU A 26 -8.06 25.19 -6.11
C GLU A 26 -6.87 24.82 -6.99
N ALA A 27 -5.93 24.05 -6.46
CA ALA A 27 -4.71 23.65 -7.14
C ALA A 27 -4.97 22.81 -8.41
N ALA A 28 -6.03 21.99 -8.44
CA ALA A 28 -6.34 21.16 -9.60
C ALA A 28 -6.97 21.92 -10.79
N GLN A 29 -7.28 23.22 -10.65
CA GLN A 29 -7.98 23.98 -11.70
C GLN A 29 -7.08 24.30 -12.90
N SER A 30 -5.84 24.69 -12.65
CA SER A 30 -4.86 24.99 -13.68
C SER A 30 -3.45 24.96 -13.11
N GLU A 31 -2.47 25.03 -14.00
CA GLU A 31 -1.07 25.13 -13.60
C GLU A 31 -0.78 26.41 -12.81
N GLU A 32 -1.41 27.54 -13.19
CA GLU A 32 -1.27 28.82 -12.50
C GLU A 32 -1.93 28.81 -11.11
N ALA A 33 -3.05 28.10 -10.97
CA ALA A 33 -3.73 27.94 -9.67
C ALA A 33 -2.88 27.10 -8.70
N ALA A 34 -2.26 26.03 -9.19
CA ALA A 34 -1.32 25.23 -8.42
C ALA A 34 -0.13 26.10 -7.94
N ASP A 35 0.47 26.89 -8.83
CA ASP A 35 1.57 27.80 -8.47
C ASP A 35 1.13 28.79 -7.39
N ALA A 36 -0.04 29.41 -7.54
CA ALA A 36 -0.57 30.37 -6.57
C ALA A 36 -0.78 29.73 -5.18
N VAL A 37 -1.23 28.48 -5.12
CA VAL A 37 -1.37 27.72 -3.87
C VAL A 37 -0.01 27.45 -3.23
N ILE A 38 0.98 27.03 -4.02
CA ILE A 38 2.35 26.78 -3.55
C ILE A 38 2.94 28.06 -2.94
N HIS A 39 2.91 29.18 -3.68
CA HIS A 39 3.41 30.47 -3.23
C HIS A 39 2.75 30.92 -1.93
N ARG A 40 1.40 30.91 -1.88
CA ARG A 40 0.65 31.34 -0.70
C ARG A 40 0.95 30.46 0.52
N THR A 41 1.04 29.15 0.33
CA THR A 41 1.33 28.21 1.42
C THR A 41 2.71 28.46 2.01
N LEU A 42 3.71 28.72 1.15
CA LEU A 42 5.06 29.07 1.58
C LEU A 42 5.10 30.40 2.34
N GLU A 43 4.40 31.43 1.84
CA GLU A 43 4.27 32.73 2.51
C GLU A 43 3.61 32.61 3.89
N GLU A 44 2.51 31.86 3.99
CA GLU A 44 1.75 31.66 5.24
C GLU A 44 2.59 30.99 6.34
N HIS A 45 3.48 30.06 5.97
CA HIS A 45 4.30 29.29 6.91
C HIS A 45 5.74 29.80 7.01
N ALA A 46 6.09 30.91 6.36
CA ALA A 46 7.46 31.44 6.28
C ALA A 46 8.13 31.67 7.66
N ALA A 47 7.33 31.88 8.72
CA ALA A 47 7.84 32.05 10.08
C ALA A 47 8.26 30.74 10.77
N GLU A 48 7.75 29.60 10.31
CA GLU A 48 8.01 28.26 10.86
C GLU A 48 9.12 27.52 10.10
N LEU A 49 9.41 27.95 8.86
CA LEU A 49 10.48 27.40 8.04
C LEU A 49 11.87 27.74 8.64
N PRO A 50 12.89 26.89 8.48
CA PRO A 50 14.22 27.12 9.04
C PRO A 50 14.77 28.47 8.53
N ARG A 51 15.10 29.38 9.45
CA ARG A 51 15.79 30.63 9.12
C ARG A 51 17.29 30.44 9.31
N GLU A 52 18.05 30.32 8.23
CA GLU A 52 19.48 30.65 8.27
C GLU A 52 19.82 31.65 7.14
N SER A 53 20.48 32.74 7.55
CA SER A 53 21.02 33.90 6.80
C SER A 53 20.06 34.88 6.08
N GLU A 54 20.46 36.16 6.09
CA GLU A 54 19.70 37.38 5.80
C GLU A 54 19.38 37.65 4.30
N ASP A 55 19.55 36.68 3.40
CA ASP A 55 19.32 36.87 1.95
C ASP A 55 17.97 36.25 1.53
N LEU A 56 16.89 36.97 1.88
CA LEU A 56 15.48 36.56 1.83
C LEU A 56 14.88 36.20 0.46
N GLU A 57 15.63 36.22 -0.65
CA GLU A 57 15.10 35.85 -1.98
C GLU A 57 15.69 34.54 -2.55
N GLU A 58 16.85 34.07 -2.06
CA GLU A 58 17.52 32.88 -2.62
C GLU A 58 17.20 31.58 -1.87
N ASP A 59 16.91 31.59 -0.55
CA ASP A 59 16.95 30.36 0.26
C ASP A 59 15.59 29.66 0.53
N VAL A 60 14.44 30.32 0.34
CA VAL A 60 13.11 29.66 0.43
C VAL A 60 12.91 28.69 -0.74
N SER A 61 13.67 28.90 -1.81
CA SER A 61 13.69 28.05 -3.00
C SER A 61 14.31 26.67 -2.79
N ILE A 62 15.26 26.58 -1.85
CA ILE A 62 16.15 25.43 -1.64
C ILE A 62 15.38 24.15 -1.32
N TRP A 63 14.23 24.28 -0.66
CA TRP A 63 13.57 23.16 -0.01
C TRP A 63 12.27 22.71 -0.69
N SER A 64 11.69 23.50 -1.60
CA SER A 64 10.32 23.34 -2.13
C SER A 64 10.19 22.39 -3.34
N LEU A 65 11.29 22.02 -3.99
CA LEU A 65 11.31 20.97 -5.03
C LEU A 65 12.00 19.70 -4.56
N GLN A 66 12.96 19.84 -3.64
CA GLN A 66 13.68 18.71 -3.05
C GLN A 66 12.73 17.76 -2.35
N TRP A 67 11.75 18.28 -1.62
CA TRP A 67 10.72 17.42 -1.03
C TRP A 67 9.73 16.84 -2.02
N ILE A 68 9.35 17.53 -3.12
CA ILE A 68 8.46 16.92 -4.12
C ILE A 68 9.20 15.69 -4.60
N MET A 69 10.48 15.83 -4.92
CA MET A 69 11.26 14.70 -5.36
C MET A 69 11.60 13.70 -4.25
N GLU A 70 11.79 14.07 -2.97
CA GLU A 70 12.14 13.17 -1.85
C GLU A 70 10.92 12.49 -1.21
N THR A 71 9.84 13.23 -0.99
CA THR A 71 8.53 12.71 -0.57
C THR A 71 7.95 11.81 -1.66
N LEU A 72 8.11 12.18 -2.94
CA LEU A 72 7.73 11.32 -4.04
C LEU A 72 8.76 10.21 -4.34
N GLN A 73 10.07 10.38 -4.08
CA GLN A 73 11.05 9.27 -4.08
C GLN A 73 10.72 8.26 -2.97
N GLY A 74 10.07 8.71 -1.90
CA GLY A 74 9.40 7.87 -0.91
C GLY A 74 8.40 6.87 -1.50
N ASP A 75 7.94 7.02 -2.75
CA ASP A 75 7.09 6.02 -3.43
C ASP A 75 7.84 4.80 -3.95
N PHE A 76 9.17 4.86 -4.04
CA PHE A 76 10.01 3.68 -4.23
C PHE A 76 10.29 2.97 -2.90
N ASN A 77 9.64 3.39 -1.81
CA ASN A 77 9.55 2.65 -0.58
C ASN A 77 8.48 1.54 -0.73
N PRO A 78 8.85 0.26 -0.70
CA PRO A 78 7.87 -0.84 -0.76
C PRO A 78 6.89 -0.86 0.43
N ASN A 79 7.12 -0.03 1.47
CA ASN A 79 6.34 0.01 2.71
C ASN A 79 5.40 1.23 2.82
N MET A 80 5.03 1.88 1.71
CA MET A 80 4.05 2.96 1.76
C MET A 80 2.70 2.50 2.33
N THR A 81 2.09 3.35 3.16
CA THR A 81 0.72 3.10 3.62
C THR A 81 -0.29 3.35 2.49
N VAL A 82 -1.41 2.63 2.54
CA VAL A 82 -2.55 2.82 1.62
C VAL A 82 -3.01 4.28 1.54
N GLY A 83 -3.02 4.99 2.68
CA GLY A 83 -3.39 6.41 2.73
C GLY A 83 -2.41 7.33 2.03
N GLN A 84 -1.11 7.04 2.10
CA GLN A 84 -0.08 7.78 1.36
C GLN A 84 -0.20 7.53 -0.15
N ILE A 85 -0.38 6.27 -0.57
CA ILE A 85 -0.61 5.93 -1.98
C ILE A 85 -1.84 6.66 -2.53
N ALA A 86 -2.94 6.66 -1.75
CA ALA A 86 -4.16 7.35 -2.12
C ALA A 86 -3.99 8.88 -2.16
N ALA A 87 -3.26 9.46 -1.21
CA ALA A 87 -2.99 10.90 -1.18
C ALA A 87 -2.09 11.34 -2.34
N ASN A 88 -1.10 10.54 -2.72
CA ASN A 88 -0.27 10.80 -3.90
C ASN A 88 -1.08 10.70 -5.20
N ALA A 89 -1.98 9.71 -5.29
CA ALA A 89 -2.92 9.64 -6.41
C ALA A 89 -3.87 10.86 -6.46
N ALA A 90 -4.29 11.39 -5.31
CA ALA A 90 -5.07 12.63 -5.22
C ALA A 90 -4.27 13.86 -5.66
N LEU A 91 -3.02 13.98 -5.22
CA LEU A 91 -2.14 15.06 -5.66
C LEU A 91 -1.81 14.98 -7.16
N GLY A 92 -1.71 13.78 -7.73
CA GLY A 92 -1.60 13.56 -9.17
C GLY A 92 -2.83 14.01 -9.98
N MET A 93 -3.88 14.52 -9.35
CA MET A 93 -4.97 15.22 -10.04
C MET A 93 -4.64 16.69 -10.33
N ILE A 94 -3.58 17.24 -9.70
CA ILE A 94 -3.06 18.59 -9.96
C ILE A 94 -2.13 18.51 -11.17
N PRO A 95 -2.35 19.26 -12.27
CA PRO A 95 -1.57 19.12 -13.51
C PRO A 95 -0.05 19.19 -13.33
N VAL A 96 0.43 20.17 -12.56
CA VAL A 96 1.87 20.37 -12.28
C VAL A 96 2.44 19.20 -11.50
N VAL A 97 1.68 18.65 -10.55
CA VAL A 97 2.13 17.52 -9.73
C VAL A 97 2.08 16.22 -10.53
N ASP A 98 1.09 16.05 -11.41
CA ASP A 98 0.97 14.92 -12.32
C ASP A 98 2.19 14.82 -13.24
N GLN A 99 2.64 15.95 -13.82
CA GLN A 99 3.87 16.04 -14.61
C GLN A 99 5.10 15.62 -13.79
N LEU A 100 5.22 16.09 -12.54
CA LEU A 100 6.34 15.76 -11.67
C LEU A 100 6.36 14.27 -11.28
N LEU A 101 5.20 13.68 -10.99
CA LEU A 101 5.03 12.25 -10.72
C LEU A 101 5.43 11.40 -11.93
N ASP A 102 4.99 11.81 -13.12
CA ASP A 102 5.27 11.14 -14.39
C ASP A 102 6.77 11.17 -14.71
N VAL A 103 7.41 12.35 -14.56
CA VAL A 103 8.86 12.53 -14.69
C VAL A 103 9.62 11.61 -13.74
N ARG A 104 9.23 11.61 -12.46
CA ARG A 104 9.85 10.78 -11.44
C ARG A 104 9.81 9.30 -11.81
N ASP A 105 8.64 8.80 -12.20
CA ASP A 105 8.45 7.37 -12.49
C ASP A 105 9.30 6.94 -13.69
N VAL A 106 9.38 7.76 -14.74
CA VAL A 106 10.26 7.51 -15.90
C VAL A 106 11.73 7.51 -15.48
N VAL A 107 12.17 8.53 -14.75
CA VAL A 107 13.58 8.64 -14.31
C VAL A 107 13.99 7.45 -13.45
N ALA A 108 13.13 6.98 -12.54
CA ALA A 108 13.43 5.84 -11.70
C ALA A 108 13.56 4.54 -12.50
N ASN A 109 12.63 4.26 -13.42
CA ASN A 109 12.74 3.11 -14.33
C ASN A 109 14.01 3.19 -15.19
N CYS A 110 14.36 4.37 -15.71
CA CYS A 110 15.58 4.54 -16.50
C CYS A 110 16.85 4.39 -15.63
N LYS A 111 16.84 4.84 -14.37
CA LYS A 111 17.95 4.62 -13.41
C LYS A 111 18.12 3.14 -13.06
N GLU A 112 17.04 2.39 -12.95
CA GLU A 112 17.06 0.93 -12.78
C GLU A 112 17.66 0.24 -14.02
N LEU A 113 17.17 0.58 -15.22
CA LEU A 113 17.69 0.06 -16.50
C LEU A 113 19.14 0.45 -16.78
N ARG A 114 19.61 1.58 -16.25
CA ARG A 114 21.03 1.98 -16.36
C ARG A 114 21.96 0.97 -15.71
N GLN A 115 21.50 0.23 -14.69
CA GLN A 115 22.29 -0.79 -14.01
C GLN A 115 22.43 -2.05 -14.88
N ASP A 116 21.34 -2.46 -15.53
CA ASP A 116 21.32 -3.59 -16.46
C ASP A 116 20.30 -3.35 -17.59
N THR A 117 20.80 -2.93 -18.77
CA THR A 117 19.98 -2.69 -19.96
C THR A 117 19.46 -3.96 -20.62
N SER A 118 19.90 -5.15 -20.17
CA SER A 118 19.40 -6.44 -20.66
C SER A 118 18.22 -6.98 -19.86
N ASN A 119 17.87 -6.33 -18.74
CA ASN A 119 16.77 -6.74 -17.87
C ASN A 119 15.40 -6.50 -18.53
N GLN A 120 14.81 -7.56 -19.07
CA GLN A 120 13.51 -7.52 -19.74
C GLN A 120 12.36 -7.10 -18.81
N ALA A 121 12.41 -7.45 -17.52
CA ALA A 121 11.38 -7.06 -16.56
C ALA A 121 11.42 -5.54 -16.27
N ALA A 122 12.62 -4.95 -16.22
CA ALA A 122 12.77 -3.51 -16.06
C ALA A 122 12.31 -2.74 -17.31
N TRP A 123 12.51 -3.30 -18.52
CA TRP A 123 11.92 -2.74 -19.74
C TRP A 123 10.40 -2.80 -19.74
N LEU A 124 9.83 -3.93 -19.32
CA LEU A 124 8.39 -4.09 -19.19
C LEU A 124 7.80 -3.10 -18.18
N ALA A 125 8.48 -2.88 -17.05
CA ALA A 125 8.10 -1.87 -16.05
C ALA A 125 8.15 -0.45 -16.61
N LEU A 126 9.21 -0.08 -17.35
CA LEU A 126 9.29 1.21 -18.04
C LEU A 126 8.13 1.38 -19.03
N MET A 127 7.83 0.35 -19.83
CA MET A 127 6.75 0.41 -20.81
C MET A 127 5.38 0.56 -20.15
N LEU A 128 5.14 -0.10 -19.01
CA LEU A 128 3.92 0.08 -18.22
C LEU A 128 3.81 1.51 -17.66
N THR A 129 4.92 2.09 -17.19
CA THR A 129 4.96 3.49 -16.77
C THR A 129 4.60 4.42 -17.94
N LEU A 130 5.16 4.19 -19.13
CA LEU A 130 4.87 5.00 -20.33
C LEU A 130 3.42 4.88 -20.79
N VAL A 131 2.79 3.71 -20.62
CA VAL A 131 1.34 3.54 -20.82
C VAL A 131 0.54 4.45 -19.88
N GLY A 132 0.97 4.56 -18.62
CA GLY A 132 0.36 5.45 -17.63
C GLY A 132 0.42 6.95 -17.98
N LEU A 133 1.31 7.36 -18.89
CA LEU A 133 1.48 8.75 -19.34
C LEU A 133 0.47 9.18 -20.41
N ILE A 134 -0.25 8.23 -21.02
CA ILE A 134 -1.14 8.53 -22.14
C ILE A 134 -2.30 9.45 -21.66
N PRO A 135 -2.45 10.66 -22.22
CA PRO A 135 -3.32 11.72 -21.66
C PRO A 135 -4.82 11.53 -21.90
N ILE A 136 -5.23 10.40 -22.47
CA ILE A 136 -6.63 10.12 -22.84
C ILE A 136 -7.46 9.72 -21.61
N LEU A 137 -6.79 9.46 -20.48
CA LEU A 137 -7.38 9.01 -19.23
C LEU A 137 -7.83 10.21 -18.39
N GLY A 138 -9.12 10.27 -18.01
CA GLY A 138 -9.57 11.27 -17.02
C GLY A 138 -8.81 11.10 -15.69
N SER A 139 -8.52 12.20 -14.97
CA SER A 139 -7.58 12.22 -13.84
C SER A 139 -7.89 11.19 -12.74
N ALA A 140 -9.17 10.91 -12.45
CA ALA A 140 -9.54 9.87 -11.50
C ALA A 140 -9.22 8.45 -12.01
N VAL A 141 -9.45 8.17 -13.29
CA VAL A 141 -9.11 6.89 -13.91
C VAL A 141 -7.59 6.72 -13.99
N LYS A 142 -6.86 7.79 -14.32
CA LYS A 142 -5.39 7.83 -14.28
C LYS A 142 -4.87 7.50 -12.88
N GLY A 143 -5.46 8.10 -11.83
CA GLY A 143 -5.16 7.77 -10.44
C GLY A 143 -5.36 6.28 -10.10
N VAL A 144 -6.49 5.69 -10.51
CA VAL A 144 -6.73 4.24 -10.31
C VAL A 144 -5.70 3.37 -11.03
N LEU A 145 -5.38 3.68 -12.30
CA LEU A 145 -4.42 2.93 -13.09
C LEU A 145 -2.99 3.08 -12.54
N LYS A 146 -2.60 4.26 -12.08
CA LYS A 146 -1.30 4.49 -11.42
C LYS A 146 -1.16 3.60 -10.18
N ILE A 147 -2.18 3.55 -9.32
CA ILE A 147 -2.19 2.66 -8.14
C ILE A 147 -2.10 1.20 -8.58
N ALA A 148 -2.92 0.77 -9.54
CA ALA A 148 -2.89 -0.61 -10.04
C ALA A 148 -1.50 -1.00 -10.56
N PHE A 149 -0.86 -0.15 -11.38
CA PHE A 149 0.46 -0.40 -11.96
C PHE A 149 1.56 -0.45 -10.90
N LEU A 150 1.48 0.41 -9.88
CA LEU A 150 2.40 0.40 -8.73
C LEU A 150 2.40 -0.99 -8.06
N TYR A 151 1.22 -1.50 -7.70
CA TYR A 151 1.12 -2.80 -7.03
C TYR A 151 1.56 -3.95 -7.94
N VAL A 152 1.28 -3.87 -9.24
CA VAL A 152 1.66 -4.92 -10.19
C VAL A 152 3.17 -4.97 -10.39
N ARG A 153 3.86 -3.80 -10.39
CA ARG A 153 5.32 -3.73 -10.49
C ARG A 153 6.03 -4.37 -9.29
N HIS A 154 5.43 -4.31 -8.10
CA HIS A 154 6.05 -4.78 -6.86
C HIS A 154 5.54 -6.14 -6.34
N GLY A 155 4.48 -6.71 -6.95
CA GLY A 155 3.82 -7.91 -6.47
C GLY A 155 4.19 -9.20 -7.20
N THR A 156 4.03 -10.34 -6.53
CA THR A 156 4.01 -11.66 -7.18
C THR A 156 2.57 -11.98 -7.62
N GLY A 157 2.33 -11.97 -8.93
CA GLY A 157 1.04 -12.29 -9.54
C GLY A 157 0.06 -11.10 -9.66
N ILE A 158 -0.37 -10.81 -10.90
CA ILE A 158 -1.16 -9.62 -11.25
C ILE A 158 -2.50 -9.56 -10.50
N GLY A 159 -3.25 -10.65 -10.44
CA GLY A 159 -4.54 -10.66 -9.75
C GLY A 159 -4.42 -10.38 -8.24
N GLN A 160 -3.40 -10.93 -7.58
CA GLN A 160 -3.12 -10.63 -6.17
C GLN A 160 -2.70 -9.17 -5.98
N ALA A 161 -1.86 -8.65 -6.88
CA ALA A 161 -1.43 -7.25 -6.86
C ALA A 161 -2.63 -6.30 -7.00
N ILE A 162 -3.56 -6.56 -7.91
CA ILE A 162 -4.77 -5.74 -8.08
C ILE A 162 -5.69 -5.86 -6.86
N GLY A 163 -5.89 -7.05 -6.29
CA GLY A 163 -6.62 -7.21 -5.03
C GLY A 163 -6.01 -6.38 -3.89
N ARG A 164 -4.67 -6.32 -3.79
CA ARG A 164 -3.96 -5.47 -2.82
C ARG A 164 -4.04 -3.97 -3.12
N ALA A 165 -4.29 -3.60 -4.38
CA ALA A 165 -4.45 -2.21 -4.82
C ALA A 165 -5.84 -1.65 -4.51
N VAL A 166 -6.89 -2.49 -4.48
CA VAL A 166 -8.29 -2.08 -4.25
C VAL A 166 -8.46 -1.17 -3.02
N PRO A 167 -7.84 -1.43 -1.86
CA PRO A 167 -7.96 -0.53 -0.70
C PRO A 167 -7.39 0.87 -0.94
N ALA A 168 -6.28 0.98 -1.66
CA ALA A 168 -5.68 2.28 -2.00
C ALA A 168 -6.55 3.02 -3.01
N ILE A 169 -7.09 2.30 -3.99
CA ILE A 169 -8.09 2.83 -4.94
C ILE A 169 -9.33 3.31 -4.18
N ALA A 170 -9.86 2.52 -3.25
CA ALA A 170 -11.02 2.87 -2.43
C ALA A 170 -10.74 4.10 -1.55
N SER A 171 -9.57 4.16 -0.91
CA SER A 171 -9.16 5.31 -0.10
C SER A 171 -9.03 6.58 -0.93
N PHE A 172 -8.50 6.47 -2.15
CA PHE A 172 -8.37 7.57 -3.09
C PHE A 172 -9.75 8.12 -3.51
N ILE A 173 -10.67 7.27 -3.97
CA ILE A 173 -11.97 7.73 -4.48
C ILE A 173 -12.95 8.20 -3.38
N HIS A 174 -12.79 7.70 -2.15
CA HIS A 174 -13.64 8.10 -1.02
C HIS A 174 -13.08 9.31 -0.27
N ALA A 175 -11.89 9.80 -0.62
CA ALA A 175 -11.37 11.03 -0.04
C ALA A 175 -12.32 12.19 -0.37
N ASP A 176 -12.82 12.89 0.66
CA ASP A 176 -13.78 13.99 0.50
C ASP A 176 -13.33 15.02 -0.54
N LYS A 177 -12.04 15.34 -0.56
CA LYS A 177 -11.44 16.31 -1.49
C LYS A 177 -11.49 15.81 -2.94
N VAL A 178 -11.25 14.51 -3.15
CA VAL A 178 -11.36 13.87 -4.47
C VAL A 178 -12.84 13.86 -4.91
N GLN A 179 -13.77 13.50 -4.02
CA GLN A 179 -15.20 13.49 -4.37
C GLN A 179 -15.76 14.88 -4.73
N ARG A 180 -15.19 15.96 -4.18
CA ARG A 180 -15.57 17.32 -4.58
C ARG A 180 -15.08 17.69 -5.97
N LEU A 181 -13.92 17.19 -6.37
CA LEU A 181 -13.35 17.43 -7.70
C LEU A 181 -14.09 16.67 -8.81
N VAL A 182 -14.33 15.38 -8.60
CA VAL A 182 -14.82 14.48 -9.66
C VAL A 182 -16.25 13.97 -9.42
N GLY A 183 -16.89 14.45 -8.36
CA GLY A 183 -18.22 14.01 -7.95
C GLY A 183 -18.20 12.69 -7.17
N ARG A 184 -19.40 12.22 -6.81
CA ARG A 184 -19.54 10.90 -6.18
C ARG A 184 -19.20 9.80 -7.18
N ILE A 185 -18.16 9.03 -6.86
CA ILE A 185 -17.69 7.93 -7.67
C ILE A 185 -17.99 6.61 -6.96
N ASP A 186 -18.62 5.70 -7.70
CA ASP A 186 -18.78 4.30 -7.30
C ASP A 186 -17.50 3.50 -7.59
N LEU A 187 -17.07 2.67 -6.62
CA LEU A 187 -15.83 1.89 -6.72
C LEU A 187 -15.87 0.88 -7.87
N ALA A 188 -16.97 0.13 -8.00
CA ALA A 188 -17.13 -0.82 -9.10
C ALA A 188 -17.15 -0.07 -10.46
N GLY A 189 -17.87 1.05 -10.51
CA GLY A 189 -17.94 1.91 -11.69
C GLY A 189 -16.58 2.45 -12.14
N ILE A 190 -15.72 2.91 -11.22
CA ILE A 190 -14.39 3.44 -11.58
C ILE A 190 -13.42 2.32 -11.97
N LEU A 191 -13.48 1.16 -11.32
CA LEU A 191 -12.68 -0.01 -11.71
C LEU A 191 -13.03 -0.47 -13.13
N ASN A 192 -14.33 -0.51 -13.46
CA ASN A 192 -14.80 -0.79 -14.82
C ASN A 192 -14.37 0.27 -15.84
N ARG A 193 -14.40 1.56 -15.47
CA ARG A 193 -13.87 2.63 -16.33
C ARG A 193 -12.37 2.47 -16.57
N ALA A 194 -11.59 2.17 -15.54
CA ALA A 194 -10.16 1.90 -15.66
C ALA A 194 -9.88 0.70 -16.58
N ALA A 195 -10.64 -0.38 -16.43
CA ALA A 195 -10.55 -1.54 -17.31
C ALA A 195 -10.89 -1.21 -18.78
N ASN A 196 -11.94 -0.40 -19.03
CA ASN A 196 -12.29 0.02 -20.38
C ASN A 196 -11.22 0.96 -20.98
N SER A 197 -10.62 1.83 -20.17
CA SER A 197 -9.53 2.68 -20.63
C SER A 197 -8.27 1.90 -21.00
N ILE A 198 -8.03 0.73 -20.39
CA ILE A 198 -6.97 -0.18 -20.86
C ILE A 198 -7.29 -0.65 -22.29
N ASP A 199 -8.54 -1.01 -22.63
CA ASP A 199 -8.90 -1.37 -24.02
C ASP A 199 -8.59 -0.24 -25.00
N GLU A 200 -8.96 0.99 -24.64
CA GLU A 200 -8.72 2.18 -25.47
C GLU A 200 -7.23 2.37 -25.72
N VAL A 201 -6.41 2.26 -24.67
CA VAL A 201 -4.95 2.34 -24.78
C VAL A 201 -4.40 1.21 -25.67
N LYS A 202 -4.85 -0.03 -25.48
CA LYS A 202 -4.40 -1.17 -26.28
C LYS A 202 -4.66 -0.97 -27.78
N GLN A 203 -5.79 -0.38 -28.15
CA GLN A 203 -6.13 -0.14 -29.57
C GLN A 203 -5.16 0.79 -30.30
N MET A 204 -4.50 1.70 -29.57
CA MET A 204 -3.52 2.62 -30.14
C MET A 204 -2.07 2.23 -29.81
N LEU A 205 -1.88 1.21 -28.96
CA LEU A 205 -0.58 0.83 -28.43
C LEU A 205 0.35 0.38 -29.56
N SER A 206 1.53 0.99 -29.58
CA SER A 206 2.59 0.68 -30.53
C SER A 206 3.92 1.13 -29.93
N VAL A 207 5.02 0.58 -30.43
CA VAL A 207 6.36 1.03 -30.03
C VAL A 207 6.54 2.52 -30.34
N ASP A 208 5.95 3.03 -31.43
CA ASP A 208 6.01 4.46 -31.75
C ASP A 208 5.24 5.33 -30.74
N VAL A 209 4.11 4.85 -30.22
CA VAL A 209 3.40 5.55 -29.12
C VAL A 209 4.27 5.57 -27.86
N LEU A 210 4.87 4.45 -27.47
CA LEU A 210 5.73 4.39 -26.28
C LEU A 210 6.98 5.26 -26.43
N MET A 211 7.62 5.24 -27.60
CA MET A 211 8.75 6.12 -27.90
C MET A 211 8.35 7.60 -27.84
N ARG A 212 7.15 7.96 -28.32
CA ARG A 212 6.61 9.32 -28.17
C ARG A 212 6.43 9.68 -26.70
N GLN A 213 5.86 8.80 -25.88
CA GLN A 213 5.70 9.05 -24.44
C GLN A 213 7.06 9.22 -23.73
N LEU A 214 8.07 8.45 -24.12
CA LEU A 214 9.42 8.60 -23.58
C LEU A 214 10.07 9.94 -23.98
N THR A 215 9.82 10.40 -25.22
CA THR A 215 10.23 11.75 -25.66
C THR A 215 9.47 12.84 -24.91
N SER A 216 8.15 12.70 -24.74
CA SER A 216 7.35 13.65 -23.97
C SER A 216 7.83 13.75 -22.53
N ALA A 217 8.21 12.64 -21.89
CA ALA A 217 8.80 12.67 -20.55
C ALA A 217 10.11 13.48 -20.49
N LEU A 218 10.97 13.42 -21.52
CA LEU A 218 12.17 14.28 -21.62
C LEU A 218 11.79 15.76 -21.72
N GLU A 219 10.81 16.09 -22.56
CA GLU A 219 10.30 17.46 -22.69
C GLU A 219 9.71 17.97 -21.37
N GLU A 220 8.99 17.13 -20.62
CA GLU A 220 8.47 17.48 -19.30
C GLU A 220 9.59 17.72 -18.27
N ILE A 221 10.67 16.93 -18.27
CA ILE A 221 11.84 17.21 -17.42
C ILE A 221 12.44 18.59 -17.74
N GLU A 222 12.58 18.93 -19.03
CA GLU A 222 13.08 20.23 -19.47
C GLU A 222 12.13 21.38 -19.11
N LYS A 223 10.81 21.18 -19.25
CA LYS A 223 9.80 22.15 -18.83
C LYS A 223 9.87 22.39 -17.33
N VAL A 224 9.88 21.33 -16.51
CA VAL A 224 10.05 21.40 -15.05
C VAL A 224 11.31 22.19 -14.70
N ARG A 225 12.43 21.89 -15.35
CA ARG A 225 13.69 22.62 -15.17
C ARG A 225 13.54 24.11 -15.47
N SER A 226 12.91 24.46 -16.59
CA SER A 226 12.73 25.86 -17.01
C SER A 226 11.75 26.63 -16.14
N ARG A 227 10.61 26.01 -15.79
CA ARG A 227 9.54 26.58 -14.97
C ARG A 227 10.03 26.91 -13.58
N PHE A 228 10.78 25.99 -13.00
CA PHE A 228 11.30 26.13 -11.66
C PHE A 228 12.75 26.60 -11.65
N SER A 229 13.29 27.15 -12.75
CA SER A 229 14.70 27.55 -12.83
C SER A 229 15.10 28.55 -11.76
N TRP A 230 14.16 29.41 -11.36
CA TRP A 230 14.30 30.37 -10.26
C TRP A 230 14.27 29.70 -8.87
N LEU A 231 13.83 28.45 -8.80
CA LEU A 231 13.82 27.62 -7.59
C LEU A 231 14.93 26.56 -7.54
N LEU A 232 15.72 26.37 -8.60
CA LEU A 232 16.68 25.26 -8.66
C LEU A 232 17.96 25.60 -7.90
N THR A 233 18.28 24.80 -6.88
CA THR A 233 19.64 24.74 -6.34
C THR A 233 20.61 24.13 -7.33
N ALA A 234 21.92 24.34 -7.14
CA ALA A 234 22.94 23.66 -7.94
C ALA A 234 22.81 22.12 -7.86
N ALA A 235 22.45 21.58 -6.69
CA ALA A 235 22.22 20.15 -6.52
C ALA A 235 20.99 19.67 -7.32
N MET A 236 19.90 20.44 -7.33
CA MET A 236 18.69 20.10 -8.08
C MET A 236 18.89 20.22 -9.58
N ALA A 237 19.57 21.28 -10.04
CA ALA A 237 19.96 21.44 -11.43
C ALA A 237 20.81 20.24 -11.89
N ASN A 238 21.79 19.82 -11.09
CA ASN A 238 22.59 18.63 -11.36
C ASN A 238 21.76 17.34 -11.37
N TRP A 239 20.77 17.20 -10.48
CA TRP A 239 19.87 16.04 -10.48
C TRP A 239 19.01 15.99 -11.74
N LEU A 240 18.44 17.14 -12.17
CA LEU A 240 17.67 17.26 -13.40
C LEU A 240 18.53 16.98 -14.63
N ASP A 241 19.78 17.43 -14.64
CA ASP A 241 20.76 17.11 -15.67
C ASP A 241 21.06 15.60 -15.70
N GLU A 242 21.27 14.96 -14.55
CA GLU A 242 21.45 13.51 -14.46
C GLU A 242 20.20 12.76 -14.95
N ALA A 243 19.00 13.24 -14.60
CA ALA A 243 17.74 12.67 -15.05
C ALA A 243 17.61 12.73 -16.58
N LEU A 244 17.88 13.90 -17.19
CA LEU A 244 17.90 14.06 -18.65
C LEU A 244 18.91 13.12 -19.31
N ASP A 245 20.12 13.03 -18.78
CA ASP A 245 21.18 12.19 -19.34
C ASP A 245 20.83 10.70 -19.28
N VAL A 246 20.28 10.25 -18.15
CA VAL A 246 19.86 8.85 -17.97
C VAL A 246 18.71 8.50 -18.91
N VAL A 247 17.69 9.34 -19.01
CA VAL A 247 16.53 9.07 -19.88
C VAL A 247 16.94 9.10 -21.35
N ARG A 248 17.78 10.06 -21.78
CA ARG A 248 18.31 10.12 -23.17
C ARG A 248 19.12 8.86 -23.51
N ARG A 249 19.96 8.38 -22.59
CA ARG A 249 20.74 7.16 -22.79
C ARG A 249 19.84 5.94 -23.00
N ILE A 250 18.81 5.78 -22.18
CA ILE A 250 17.85 4.67 -22.29
C ILE A 250 17.02 4.78 -23.57
N GLN A 251 16.57 6.00 -23.92
CA GLN A 251 15.83 6.25 -25.16
C GLN A 251 16.58 5.77 -26.41
N GLY A 252 17.90 5.97 -26.48
CA GLY A 252 18.73 5.53 -27.60
C GLY A 252 18.76 4.01 -27.83
N GLN A 253 18.36 3.20 -26.84
CA GLN A 253 18.35 1.74 -26.90
C GLN A 253 16.94 1.15 -26.76
N ALA A 254 15.93 1.98 -26.55
CA ALA A 254 14.59 1.57 -26.15
C ALA A 254 13.83 0.81 -27.24
N ARG A 255 13.93 1.25 -28.50
CA ARG A 255 13.12 0.68 -29.60
C ARG A 255 13.23 -0.85 -29.72
N PRO A 256 14.41 -1.48 -29.89
CA PRO A 256 14.49 -2.94 -30.04
C PRO A 256 14.01 -3.69 -28.78
N GLN A 257 14.23 -3.11 -27.60
CA GLN A 257 13.79 -3.70 -26.34
C GLN A 257 12.26 -3.67 -26.21
N MET A 258 11.65 -2.52 -26.53
CA MET A 258 10.19 -2.34 -26.57
C MET A 258 9.52 -3.23 -27.61
N GLU A 259 10.14 -3.41 -28.79
CA GLU A 259 9.66 -4.34 -29.82
C GLU A 259 9.60 -5.77 -29.27
N SER A 260 10.65 -6.21 -28.56
CA SER A 260 10.70 -7.57 -27.99
C SER A 260 9.73 -7.78 -26.82
N ALA A 261 9.38 -6.73 -26.08
CA ALA A 261 8.53 -6.78 -24.90
C ALA A 261 7.06 -6.42 -25.17
N MET A 262 6.67 -6.17 -26.43
CA MET A 262 5.30 -5.78 -26.77
C MET A 262 4.26 -6.85 -26.47
N GLY A 263 4.55 -8.12 -26.80
CA GLY A 263 3.67 -9.24 -26.45
C GLY A 263 3.46 -9.36 -24.92
N PRO A 264 4.55 -9.44 -24.13
CA PRO A 264 4.45 -9.44 -22.67
C PRO A 264 3.70 -8.24 -22.07
N LEU A 265 3.83 -7.05 -22.66
CA LEU A 265 3.06 -5.88 -22.24
C LEU A 265 1.57 -6.04 -22.53
N ASP A 266 1.21 -6.54 -23.71
CA ASP A 266 -0.18 -6.81 -24.10
C ASP A 266 -0.85 -7.78 -23.12
N ASP A 267 -0.17 -8.91 -22.83
CA ASP A 267 -0.60 -9.91 -21.86
C ASP A 267 -0.75 -9.32 -20.45
N MET A 268 0.20 -8.46 -20.05
CA MET A 268 0.17 -7.80 -18.75
C MET A 268 -1.04 -6.87 -18.62
N LEU A 269 -1.32 -6.07 -19.65
CA LEU A 269 -2.47 -5.17 -19.69
C LEU A 269 -3.79 -5.95 -19.68
N ASP A 270 -3.90 -7.07 -20.40
CA ASP A 270 -5.08 -7.94 -20.36
C ASP A 270 -5.32 -8.53 -18.97
N ASN A 271 -4.27 -8.98 -18.31
CA ASN A 271 -4.38 -9.53 -16.96
C ASN A 271 -4.78 -8.46 -15.93
N ILE A 272 -4.23 -7.24 -16.05
CA ILE A 272 -4.62 -6.10 -15.20
C ILE A 272 -6.10 -5.79 -15.44
N GLN A 273 -6.49 -5.68 -16.71
CA GLN A 273 -7.87 -5.40 -17.09
C GLN A 273 -8.83 -6.44 -16.53
N ALA A 274 -8.57 -7.73 -16.77
CA ALA A 274 -9.40 -8.82 -16.28
C ALA A 274 -9.51 -8.80 -14.75
N SER A 275 -8.42 -8.50 -14.06
CA SER A 275 -8.40 -8.38 -12.59
C SER A 275 -9.22 -7.18 -12.09
N LEU A 276 -9.14 -6.03 -12.76
CA LEU A 276 -9.96 -4.85 -12.42
C LEU A 276 -11.46 -5.13 -12.64
N ARG A 277 -11.82 -5.78 -13.76
CA ARG A 277 -13.21 -6.18 -14.02
C ARG A 277 -13.71 -7.18 -12.97
N HIS A 278 -12.90 -8.18 -12.65
CA HIS A 278 -13.21 -9.16 -11.61
C HIS A 278 -13.48 -8.49 -10.26
N GLU A 279 -12.62 -7.57 -9.83
CA GLU A 279 -12.83 -6.85 -8.56
C GLU A 279 -14.06 -5.93 -8.60
N ALA A 280 -14.36 -5.29 -9.73
CA ALA A 280 -15.60 -4.52 -9.89
C ALA A 280 -16.86 -5.39 -9.78
N ASP A 281 -16.83 -6.54 -10.45
CA ASP A 281 -17.90 -7.52 -10.51
C ASP A 281 -18.24 -8.11 -9.12
N ARG A 282 -17.22 -8.37 -8.29
CA ARG A 282 -17.39 -8.81 -6.90
C ARG A 282 -18.17 -7.82 -6.02
N MET A 283 -18.22 -6.55 -6.40
CA MET A 283 -18.84 -5.49 -5.61
C MET A 283 -20.34 -5.32 -5.92
N HIS A 284 -20.89 -6.00 -6.94
CA HIS A 284 -22.32 -5.98 -7.23
C HIS A 284 -23.11 -7.00 -6.39
N PRO A 285 -24.27 -6.63 -5.81
CA PRO A 285 -25.03 -7.49 -4.89
C PRO A 285 -25.65 -8.75 -5.52
N ASN A 286 -25.57 -8.93 -6.85
CA ASN A 286 -26.12 -10.07 -7.58
C ASN A 286 -25.06 -10.91 -8.31
N PHE A 287 -23.80 -10.93 -7.85
CA PHE A 287 -22.80 -11.81 -8.42
C PHE A 287 -23.15 -13.29 -8.13
N ASN A 288 -23.98 -13.86 -9.01
CA ASN A 288 -24.23 -15.29 -9.09
C ASN A 288 -22.92 -15.95 -9.53
N ALA A 289 -22.17 -16.44 -8.56
CA ALA A 289 -20.98 -17.25 -8.77
C ALA A 289 -21.30 -18.37 -9.77
N HIS A 290 -20.71 -18.26 -10.97
CA HIS A 290 -20.58 -19.44 -11.81
C HIS A 290 -19.69 -20.42 -11.07
N ALA A 291 -20.25 -21.61 -10.83
CA ALA A 291 -19.57 -22.71 -10.16
C ALA A 291 -18.23 -22.99 -10.86
N GLY A 292 -17.11 -22.68 -10.20
CA GLY A 292 -15.79 -23.06 -10.71
C GLY A 292 -14.59 -22.23 -10.27
N THR A 293 -14.75 -21.02 -9.76
CA THR A 293 -13.60 -20.19 -9.35
C THR A 293 -13.88 -19.57 -7.99
N ARG A 294 -13.28 -20.15 -6.95
CA ARG A 294 -13.40 -19.66 -5.56
C ARG A 294 -12.64 -18.33 -5.45
N ALA A 295 -13.40 -17.25 -5.33
CA ALA A 295 -12.91 -15.90 -5.19
C ALA A 295 -12.32 -15.71 -3.78
N VAL A 296 -11.00 -15.75 -3.69
CA VAL A 296 -10.22 -15.43 -2.49
C VAL A 296 -10.62 -14.05 -1.98
N HIS A 297 -11.30 -13.99 -0.83
CA HIS A 297 -11.59 -12.74 -0.12
C HIS A 297 -10.37 -12.35 0.75
N PRO A 298 -9.73 -11.19 0.49
CA PRO A 298 -8.66 -10.71 1.34
C PRO A 298 -9.21 -10.07 2.64
N LEU A 299 -8.46 -10.28 3.74
CA LEU A 299 -8.68 -9.76 5.12
C LEU A 299 -9.12 -8.28 5.15
N ASP A 300 -10.06 -7.85 6.02
CA ASP A 300 -10.57 -6.45 6.04
C ASP A 300 -9.46 -5.42 5.91
N HIS A 301 -9.52 -4.63 4.84
CA HIS A 301 -8.55 -3.59 4.56
C HIS A 301 -8.93 -2.23 5.16
N THR A 302 -10.03 -2.13 5.91
CA THR A 302 -10.39 -0.91 6.65
C THR A 302 -9.47 -0.61 7.84
N LEU A 303 -8.48 -1.48 8.10
CA LEU A 303 -7.52 -1.37 9.19
C LEU A 303 -6.10 -1.08 8.68
N ASN A 304 -5.90 0.07 8.06
CA ASN A 304 -4.56 0.66 7.99
C ASN A 304 -4.43 1.55 9.23
N THR A 305 -3.65 1.08 10.22
CA THR A 305 -3.34 1.72 11.52
C THR A 305 -4.29 2.88 11.84
N PRO A 306 -5.54 2.58 12.26
CA PRO A 306 -6.46 3.61 12.68
C PRO A 306 -5.70 4.46 13.71
N ASP A 307 -5.87 5.79 13.62
CA ASP A 307 -5.34 6.70 14.64
C ASP A 307 -5.51 6.02 16.03
N PRO A 308 -4.45 5.91 16.86
CA PRO A 308 -4.59 5.32 18.20
C PRO A 308 -5.80 5.87 18.97
N ALA A 309 -6.24 7.10 18.69
CA ALA A 309 -7.47 7.68 19.19
C ALA A 309 -8.76 6.94 18.72
N ILE A 310 -8.81 6.45 17.49
CA ILE A 310 -9.89 5.60 16.94
C ILE A 310 -9.84 4.20 17.56
N ILE A 311 -8.65 3.58 17.64
CA ILE A 311 -8.51 2.24 18.25
C ILE A 311 -8.97 2.27 19.71
N ARG A 312 -8.63 3.32 20.46
CA ARG A 312 -9.11 3.53 21.83
C ARG A 312 -10.63 3.55 21.95
N ARG A 313 -11.32 4.11 20.94
CA ARG A 313 -12.79 4.23 20.87
C ARG A 313 -13.49 2.96 20.39
N MET A 314 -12.77 1.95 19.89
CA MET A 314 -13.34 0.67 19.49
C MET A 314 -13.94 -0.07 20.69
N THR A 315 -15.04 -0.79 20.45
CA THR A 315 -15.59 -1.74 21.41
C THR A 315 -14.62 -2.90 21.65
N ASN A 316 -14.78 -3.64 22.75
CA ASN A 316 -13.89 -4.79 23.03
C ASN A 316 -13.99 -5.87 21.94
N ALA A 317 -15.19 -6.15 21.41
CA ALA A 317 -15.36 -7.06 20.27
C ALA A 317 -14.58 -6.59 19.03
N GLN A 318 -14.63 -5.30 18.72
CA GLN A 318 -13.85 -4.72 17.63
C GLN A 318 -12.33 -4.79 17.89
N LYS A 319 -11.88 -4.58 19.13
CA LYS A 319 -10.46 -4.69 19.50
C LYS A 319 -9.94 -6.12 19.40
N GLY A 320 -10.74 -7.11 19.80
CA GLY A 320 -10.43 -8.53 19.61
C GLY A 320 -10.21 -8.88 18.15
N LEU A 321 -11.19 -8.54 17.31
CA LEU A 321 -11.12 -8.80 15.87
C LEU A 321 -10.02 -7.99 15.16
N PHE A 322 -9.81 -6.75 15.60
CA PHE A 322 -8.70 -5.92 15.13
C PHE A 322 -7.35 -6.59 15.40
N GLY A 323 -7.16 -7.14 16.61
CA GLY A 323 -5.94 -7.88 16.97
C GLY A 323 -5.68 -9.02 15.99
N GLU A 324 -6.69 -9.85 15.74
CA GLU A 324 -6.63 -10.96 14.80
C GLU A 324 -6.27 -10.55 13.36
N ILE A 325 -6.88 -9.49 12.84
CA ILE A 325 -6.59 -8.97 11.49
C ILE A 325 -5.12 -8.51 11.39
N ILE A 326 -4.62 -7.82 12.42
CA ILE A 326 -3.23 -7.35 12.47
C ILE A 326 -2.24 -8.52 12.60
N SER A 327 -2.57 -9.55 13.39
CA SER A 327 -1.71 -10.74 13.48
C SER A 327 -1.64 -11.51 12.17
N ASP A 328 -2.77 -11.69 11.47
CA ASP A 328 -2.81 -12.42 10.19
C ASP A 328 -1.98 -11.70 9.13
N ARG A 329 -2.09 -10.37 9.08
CA ARG A 329 -1.23 -9.53 8.21
C ARG A 329 0.24 -9.66 8.56
N HIS A 330 0.59 -9.60 9.85
CA HIS A 330 1.97 -9.73 10.31
C HIS A 330 2.61 -11.06 9.91
N MET A 331 1.84 -12.15 9.97
CA MET A 331 2.28 -13.48 9.54
C MET A 331 2.43 -13.53 8.01
N ALA A 332 1.45 -13.03 7.26
CA ALA A 332 1.51 -12.99 5.80
C ALA A 332 2.73 -12.22 5.26
N ASP A 333 3.02 -11.05 5.84
CA ASP A 333 4.17 -10.22 5.47
C ASP A 333 5.52 -10.92 5.72
N ARG A 334 5.54 -11.98 6.54
CA ARG A 334 6.74 -12.77 6.91
C ARG A 334 6.84 -14.12 6.21
N GLY A 335 6.06 -14.32 5.15
CA GLY A 335 6.10 -15.58 4.39
C GLY A 335 5.37 -16.73 5.10
N PHE A 336 4.31 -16.42 5.85
CA PHE A 336 3.41 -17.44 6.38
C PHE A 336 2.09 -17.43 5.63
N THR A 337 1.64 -18.62 5.20
CA THR A 337 0.35 -18.79 4.52
C THR A 337 -0.69 -19.30 5.52
N ASN A 338 -1.80 -18.57 5.70
CA ASN A 338 -2.89 -18.99 6.60
C ASN A 338 -3.62 -20.21 6.00
N LEU A 339 -3.78 -21.26 6.82
CA LEU A 339 -4.40 -22.53 6.45
C LEU A 339 -5.84 -22.65 6.95
N LEU A 340 -6.31 -21.73 7.80
CA LEU A 340 -7.71 -21.76 8.26
C LEU A 340 -8.68 -21.66 7.07
N PRO A 341 -9.90 -22.21 7.17
CA PRO A 341 -10.94 -22.03 6.17
C PRO A 341 -11.14 -20.56 5.79
N GLU A 342 -11.48 -20.30 4.53
CA GLU A 342 -11.58 -18.95 3.99
C GLU A 342 -12.55 -18.04 4.78
N ASP A 343 -13.69 -18.59 5.22
CA ASP A 343 -14.64 -17.89 6.08
C ASP A 343 -14.09 -17.55 7.47
N ARG A 344 -12.96 -18.14 7.87
CA ARG A 344 -12.22 -17.81 9.10
C ARG A 344 -11.03 -16.88 8.84
N GLN A 345 -10.56 -16.75 7.60
CA GLN A 345 -9.56 -15.76 7.21
C GLN A 345 -10.21 -14.40 6.93
N VAL A 346 -11.44 -14.40 6.43
CA VAL A 346 -12.17 -13.17 6.09
C VAL A 346 -12.89 -12.65 7.33
N ARG A 347 -12.33 -11.58 7.90
CA ARG A 347 -12.84 -10.89 9.08
C ARG A 347 -13.09 -9.45 8.68
N SER A 348 -14.12 -8.80 9.24
CA SER A 348 -14.38 -7.35 9.15
C SER A 348 -14.74 -6.73 10.48
N LEU A 349 -14.36 -5.48 10.77
CA LEU A 349 -14.72 -4.79 12.04
C LEU A 349 -16.23 -4.77 12.38
N ALA A 350 -17.09 -5.03 11.40
CA ALA A 350 -18.54 -5.16 11.58
C ALA A 350 -19.01 -6.59 11.89
N ASP A 351 -18.13 -7.59 11.81
CA ASP A 351 -18.45 -8.99 12.02
C ASP A 351 -18.78 -9.30 13.48
N ARG A 352 -19.69 -10.25 13.66
CA ARG A 352 -19.94 -10.82 14.99
C ARG A 352 -18.77 -11.72 15.36
N PRO A 353 -18.22 -11.61 16.58
CA PRO A 353 -17.14 -12.48 17.00
C PRO A 353 -17.57 -13.95 16.96
N ARG A 354 -16.76 -14.80 16.31
CA ARG A 354 -17.14 -16.18 15.94
C ARG A 354 -16.92 -17.22 17.05
N GLY A 355 -16.81 -16.79 18.31
CA GLY A 355 -16.62 -17.67 19.47
C GLY A 355 -15.16 -18.05 19.71
N ARG A 356 -14.92 -19.05 20.56
CA ARG A 356 -13.56 -19.42 21.05
C ARG A 356 -12.98 -20.56 20.22
N GLY A 357 -11.87 -20.32 19.52
CA GLY A 357 -11.17 -21.31 18.68
C GLY A 357 -9.67 -20.98 18.54
N ILE A 358 -8.94 -21.71 17.69
CA ILE A 358 -7.56 -21.34 17.32
C ILE A 358 -7.61 -20.11 16.41
N ASP A 359 -6.89 -19.04 16.74
CA ASP A 359 -6.97 -17.77 16.01
C ASP A 359 -6.31 -17.85 14.62
N GLY A 360 -5.19 -18.57 14.52
CA GLY A 360 -4.46 -18.77 13.26
C GLY A 360 -3.71 -20.11 13.20
N VAL A 361 -3.66 -20.71 12.02
CA VAL A 361 -2.81 -21.86 11.69
C VAL A 361 -2.12 -21.57 10.37
N TYR A 362 -0.79 -21.63 10.34
CA TYR A 362 0.01 -21.13 9.24
C TYR A 362 1.02 -22.16 8.74
N GLN A 363 1.22 -22.20 7.43
CA GLN A 363 2.37 -22.85 6.81
C GLN A 363 3.50 -21.83 6.64
N ASN A 364 4.70 -22.17 7.10
CA ASN A 364 5.89 -21.37 6.86
C ASN A 364 6.45 -21.67 5.46
N THR A 365 6.59 -20.66 4.61
CA THR A 365 7.16 -20.86 3.27
C THR A 365 8.67 -21.08 3.29
N ASN A 366 9.34 -20.81 4.42
CA ASN A 366 10.76 -21.02 4.66
C ASN A 366 11.01 -21.83 5.96
N PRO A 367 10.71 -23.14 5.99
CA PRO A 367 10.88 -23.98 7.18
C PRO A 367 12.37 -24.11 7.59
N PRO A 368 12.69 -24.35 8.88
CA PRO A 368 11.79 -24.65 10.01
C PRO A 368 11.34 -23.43 10.85
N PRO A 369 10.22 -23.52 11.61
CA PRO A 369 9.29 -24.65 11.67
C PRO A 369 8.39 -24.73 10.43
N PRO A 370 7.85 -25.89 10.06
CA PRO A 370 6.98 -26.01 8.88
C PRO A 370 5.59 -25.39 9.11
N TYR A 371 5.09 -25.41 10.34
CA TYR A 371 3.81 -24.81 10.70
C TYR A 371 3.88 -24.01 12.00
N VAL A 372 2.99 -23.03 12.13
CA VAL A 372 2.82 -22.22 13.33
C VAL A 372 1.34 -22.11 13.66
N VAL A 373 0.99 -22.36 14.92
CA VAL A 373 -0.34 -22.12 15.48
C VAL A 373 -0.26 -20.87 16.35
N THR A 374 -1.17 -19.92 16.15
CA THR A 374 -1.17 -18.64 16.86
C THR A 374 -2.41 -18.43 17.71
N GLU A 375 -2.22 -17.73 18.82
CA GLU A 375 -3.25 -17.06 19.59
C GLU A 375 -2.90 -15.57 19.64
N THR A 376 -3.89 -14.69 19.47
CA THR A 376 -3.69 -13.25 19.44
C THR A 376 -4.50 -12.57 20.54
N LYS A 377 -3.83 -11.71 21.32
CA LYS A 377 -4.48 -10.88 22.35
C LYS A 377 -4.28 -9.40 22.06
N PHE A 378 -5.37 -8.63 22.18
CA PHE A 378 -5.29 -7.18 22.18
C PHE A 378 -5.04 -6.65 23.59
N ARG A 379 -3.90 -5.99 23.82
CA ARG A 379 -3.50 -5.39 25.09
C ARG A 379 -4.08 -3.98 25.22
N THR A 380 -4.75 -3.73 26.33
CA THR A 380 -5.19 -2.37 26.72
C THR A 380 -4.85 -2.10 28.20
N THR A 381 -4.82 -0.83 28.58
CA THR A 381 -4.54 -0.42 29.96
C THR A 381 -5.84 -0.03 30.67
N GLY A 382 -6.12 -0.67 31.80
CA GLY A 382 -7.28 -0.37 32.62
C GLY A 382 -7.18 1.00 33.32
N PRO A 383 -8.30 1.55 33.83
CA PRO A 383 -8.29 2.80 34.61
C PRO A 383 -7.41 2.74 35.87
N ASP A 384 -7.11 1.53 36.35
CA ASP A 384 -6.22 1.23 37.47
C ASP A 384 -4.74 1.09 37.07
N GLY A 385 -4.39 1.41 35.81
CA GLY A 385 -3.04 1.33 35.28
C GLY A 385 -2.55 -0.09 34.98
N LYS A 386 -3.39 -1.11 35.16
CA LYS A 386 -3.03 -2.52 34.91
C LYS A 386 -3.35 -2.95 33.49
N SER A 387 -2.48 -3.75 32.89
CA SER A 387 -2.73 -4.37 31.58
C SER A 387 -3.89 -5.35 31.65
N ARG A 388 -4.76 -5.30 30.64
CA ARG A 388 -5.85 -6.24 30.38
C ARG A 388 -5.74 -6.73 28.95
N TYR A 389 -6.26 -7.92 28.72
CA TYR A 389 -6.18 -8.61 27.44
C TYR A 389 -7.58 -8.85 26.91
N ILE A 390 -7.79 -8.55 25.63
CA ILE A 390 -9.06 -8.74 24.95
C ILE A 390 -8.88 -9.89 23.96
N ASP A 391 -9.74 -10.89 24.09
CA ASP A 391 -9.84 -12.05 23.21
C ASP A 391 -10.54 -11.68 21.89
N GLY A 392 -10.40 -12.50 20.85
CA GLY A 392 -11.13 -12.37 19.59
C GLY A 392 -12.65 -12.23 19.74
N ASP A 393 -13.22 -12.85 20.78
CA ASP A 393 -14.64 -12.78 21.13
C ASP A 393 -15.06 -11.47 21.86
N GLY A 394 -14.10 -10.58 22.14
CA GLY A 394 -14.29 -9.35 22.89
C GLY A 394 -14.28 -9.50 24.41
N THR A 395 -14.01 -10.70 24.93
CA THR A 395 -13.88 -10.95 26.38
C THR A 395 -12.64 -10.26 26.93
N VAL A 396 -12.81 -9.51 28.02
CA VAL A 396 -11.71 -8.89 28.75
C VAL A 396 -11.26 -9.81 29.87
N SER A 397 -9.95 -10.07 29.94
CA SER A 397 -9.32 -10.94 30.92
C SER A 397 -8.07 -10.30 31.52
N ASP A 398 -7.78 -10.62 32.78
CA ASP A 398 -6.50 -10.35 33.44
C ASP A 398 -5.48 -11.47 33.21
N ARG A 399 -5.91 -12.58 32.59
CA ARG A 399 -5.10 -13.74 32.24
C ARG A 399 -4.95 -13.87 30.73
N LEU A 400 -3.71 -14.10 30.27
CA LEU A 400 -3.38 -14.29 28.85
C LEU A 400 -3.95 -15.58 28.26
N LEU A 401 -3.87 -16.71 28.99
CA LEU A 401 -4.29 -18.02 28.49
C LEU A 401 -5.10 -18.75 29.57
N PRO A 402 -6.45 -18.71 29.52
CA PRO A 402 -7.31 -19.34 30.52
C PRO A 402 -7.36 -20.88 30.40
N MET A 403 -7.81 -21.53 31.47
CA MET A 403 -8.13 -22.96 31.46
C MET A 403 -9.45 -23.22 30.74
N THR A 404 -9.46 -24.16 29.79
CA THR A 404 -10.67 -24.59 29.10
C THR A 404 -11.17 -25.91 29.68
N LYS A 405 -12.47 -25.95 30.03
CA LYS A 405 -13.08 -27.14 30.63
C LYS A 405 -12.91 -28.35 29.70
N GLY A 406 -12.25 -29.40 30.21
CA GLY A 406 -12.07 -30.67 29.49
C GLY A 406 -11.05 -30.67 28.35
N SER A 407 -10.21 -29.64 28.20
CA SER A 407 -9.16 -29.60 27.16
C SER A 407 -7.90 -28.81 27.58
N GLY A 408 -7.66 -28.67 28.89
CA GLY A 408 -6.45 -28.03 29.40
C GLY A 408 -6.37 -26.51 29.20
N LYS A 409 -5.18 -25.95 29.41
CA LYS A 409 -4.88 -24.51 29.25
C LYS A 409 -4.91 -24.12 27.77
N GLN A 410 -5.46 -22.95 27.43
CA GLN A 410 -5.43 -22.44 26.06
C GLN A 410 -3.98 -22.45 25.53
N MET A 411 -3.81 -22.88 24.28
CA MET A 411 -2.52 -23.11 23.60
C MET A 411 -1.63 -24.22 24.20
N SER A 412 -2.14 -25.09 25.09
CA SER A 412 -1.44 -26.33 25.43
C SER A 412 -1.56 -27.34 24.28
N ASP A 413 -0.70 -28.35 24.27
CA ASP A 413 -0.78 -29.41 23.28
C ASP A 413 -2.12 -30.14 23.29
N GLU A 414 -2.65 -30.43 24.48
CA GLU A 414 -3.98 -31.01 24.65
C GLU A 414 -5.06 -30.11 24.05
N TRP A 415 -4.96 -28.80 24.28
CA TRP A 415 -5.93 -27.82 23.81
C TRP A 415 -5.91 -27.64 22.29
N VAL A 416 -4.71 -27.55 21.70
CA VAL A 416 -4.51 -27.37 20.25
C VAL A 416 -4.96 -28.63 19.52
N ARG A 417 -4.53 -29.83 19.97
CA ARG A 417 -4.94 -31.09 19.32
C ARG A 417 -6.46 -31.30 19.37
N ALA A 418 -7.13 -30.88 20.43
CA ALA A 418 -8.59 -30.97 20.54
C ALA A 418 -9.34 -30.03 19.57
N ARG A 419 -8.68 -28.99 19.04
CA ARG A 419 -9.30 -27.93 18.20
C ARG A 419 -8.78 -27.87 16.78
N LEU A 420 -7.64 -28.48 16.49
CA LEU A 420 -7.08 -28.56 15.16
C LEU A 420 -8.07 -29.21 14.14
N PRO A 421 -8.83 -30.26 14.49
CA PRO A 421 -9.83 -30.85 13.59
C PRO A 421 -11.03 -29.93 13.30
N ASP A 422 -11.35 -29.00 14.21
CA ASP A 422 -12.38 -27.98 13.99
C ASP A 422 -11.82 -26.77 13.24
N ALA A 423 -10.50 -26.59 13.29
CA ALA A 423 -9.81 -25.47 12.67
C ALA A 423 -9.42 -25.73 11.21
N LEU A 424 -9.19 -26.98 10.82
CA LEU A 424 -8.73 -27.39 9.50
C LEU A 424 -9.49 -28.61 8.99
N ASP A 425 -9.50 -28.79 7.68
CA ASP A 425 -9.93 -30.02 7.03
C ASP A 425 -9.15 -31.21 7.62
N ARG A 426 -9.81 -32.37 7.81
CA ARG A 426 -9.21 -33.53 8.49
C ARG A 426 -7.81 -33.89 7.98
N GLY A 427 -7.61 -33.86 6.65
CA GLY A 427 -6.30 -34.18 6.05
C GLY A 427 -5.20 -33.17 6.39
N MET A 428 -5.51 -31.87 6.36
CA MET A 428 -4.56 -30.81 6.70
C MET A 428 -4.28 -30.76 8.21
N GLY A 429 -5.30 -31.01 9.05
CA GLY A 429 -5.11 -31.12 10.49
C GLY A 429 -4.17 -32.27 10.88
N ASP A 430 -4.30 -33.42 10.23
CA ASP A 430 -3.38 -34.55 10.43
C ASP A 430 -1.96 -34.22 9.93
N GLU A 431 -1.83 -33.55 8.78
CA GLU A 431 -0.54 -33.12 8.23
C GLU A 431 0.22 -32.18 9.18
N VAL A 432 -0.47 -31.16 9.71
CA VAL A 432 0.10 -30.22 10.68
C VAL A 432 0.53 -30.95 11.95
N ALA A 433 -0.30 -31.86 12.47
CA ALA A 433 0.01 -32.63 13.67
C ALA A 433 1.21 -33.57 13.48
N LEU A 434 1.33 -34.21 12.30
CA LEU A 434 2.42 -35.15 11.99
C LEU A 434 3.74 -34.45 11.68
N SER A 435 3.70 -33.33 10.95
CA SER A 435 4.89 -32.58 10.53
C SER A 435 5.49 -31.73 11.64
N GLY A 436 4.71 -31.47 12.69
CA GLY A 436 5.09 -30.64 13.83
C GLY A 436 4.83 -29.15 13.59
N TYR A 437 4.55 -28.42 14.67
CA TYR A 437 4.26 -26.99 14.62
C TYR A 437 4.81 -26.27 15.85
N GLU A 438 5.08 -24.98 15.71
CA GLU A 438 5.31 -24.10 16.85
C GLU A 438 4.01 -23.43 17.31
N LYS A 439 3.99 -22.99 18.57
CA LYS A 439 2.84 -22.32 19.20
C LYS A 439 3.25 -20.92 19.60
N TRP A 440 2.63 -19.90 19.03
CA TRP A 440 3.00 -18.49 19.26
C TRP A 440 1.84 -17.71 19.87
N LEU A 441 2.12 -16.94 20.92
CA LEU A 441 1.20 -15.95 21.49
C LEU A 441 1.60 -14.57 20.99
N MET A 442 0.71 -13.95 20.19
CA MET A 442 0.91 -12.64 19.59
C MET A 442 0.17 -11.57 20.40
N MET A 443 0.83 -10.42 20.56
CA MET A 443 0.30 -9.28 21.29
C MET A 443 0.15 -8.10 20.34
N VAL A 444 -1.07 -7.56 20.24
CA VAL A 444 -1.38 -6.31 19.52
C VAL A 444 -1.82 -5.27 20.53
N ASP A 445 -1.54 -3.99 20.32
CA ASP A 445 -2.04 -2.93 21.20
C ASP A 445 -2.59 -1.71 20.45
N GLU A 446 -2.85 -0.63 21.19
CA GLU A 446 -3.42 0.62 20.68
C GLU A 446 -2.54 1.35 19.66
N SER A 447 -1.28 0.92 19.45
CA SER A 447 -0.45 1.40 18.35
C SER A 447 -0.90 0.85 16.98
N GLY A 448 -1.69 -0.22 16.97
CA GLY A 448 -2.09 -0.92 15.76
C GLY A 448 -1.01 -1.84 15.19
N GLN A 449 0.00 -2.21 15.98
CA GLN A 449 1.07 -3.11 15.58
C GLN A 449 1.14 -4.35 16.49
N VAL A 450 1.77 -5.42 15.99
CA VAL A 450 2.23 -6.52 16.83
C VAL A 450 3.41 -6.02 17.66
N ILE A 451 3.25 -6.04 18.98
CA ILE A 451 4.24 -5.51 19.95
C ILE A 451 5.03 -6.60 20.67
N GLY A 452 4.63 -7.87 20.50
CA GLY A 452 5.22 -9.00 21.20
C GLY A 452 4.80 -10.32 20.57
N ILE A 453 5.75 -11.25 20.40
CA ILE A 453 5.46 -12.64 20.05
C ILE A 453 6.22 -13.55 21.02
N SER A 454 5.49 -14.38 21.77
CA SER A 454 6.06 -15.38 22.68
C SER A 454 5.92 -16.78 22.10
N LYS A 455 7.02 -17.54 22.05
CA LYS A 455 7.01 -18.96 21.74
C LYS A 455 6.58 -19.76 22.97
N LEU A 456 5.68 -20.72 22.79
CA LEU A 456 5.08 -21.51 23.86
C LEU A 456 5.54 -22.97 23.84
N ASP A 457 5.74 -23.54 25.02
CA ASP A 457 5.90 -24.99 25.22
C ASP A 457 4.57 -25.75 25.20
N ASP A 458 4.61 -27.06 25.40
CA ASP A 458 3.45 -27.97 25.35
C ASP A 458 2.45 -27.73 26.49
N ALA A 459 2.87 -27.06 27.56
CA ALA A 459 2.03 -26.64 28.68
C ALA A 459 1.57 -25.17 28.55
N ALA A 460 1.79 -24.55 27.38
CA ALA A 460 1.49 -23.15 27.08
C ALA A 460 2.23 -22.16 28.00
N ASN A 461 3.47 -22.45 28.37
CA ASN A 461 4.36 -21.51 29.04
C ASN A 461 5.27 -20.84 28.00
N SER A 462 5.53 -19.55 28.18
CA SER A 462 6.48 -18.83 27.33
C SER A 462 7.89 -19.34 27.57
N ILE A 463 8.58 -19.75 26.51
CA ILE A 463 9.96 -20.26 26.53
C ILE A 463 10.94 -19.38 25.75
N GLY A 464 10.46 -18.28 25.17
CA GLY A 464 11.28 -17.32 24.43
C GLY A 464 10.42 -16.34 23.65
N SER A 465 11.07 -15.31 23.11
CA SER A 465 10.43 -14.31 22.25
C SER A 465 10.86 -14.51 20.79
N ILE A 466 9.92 -14.30 19.86
CA ILE A 466 10.20 -14.29 18.43
C ILE A 466 10.45 -12.83 17.99
N PRO A 467 11.51 -12.54 17.21
CA PRO A 467 11.77 -11.21 16.69
C PRO A 467 10.62 -10.68 15.81
N ILE A 468 10.33 -9.38 15.92
CA ILE A 468 9.21 -8.69 15.25
C ILE A 468 9.74 -7.74 14.14
N LEU A 469 11.05 -7.70 13.90
CA LEU A 469 11.68 -6.81 12.91
C LEU A 469 11.24 -7.12 11.48
#